data_AF-A0A1I7T119-F1
#
_entry.id   AF-A0A1I7T119-F1
#
_cell.length_a   1.000
_cell.length_b   1.000
_cell.length_c   1.000
_cell.angle_alpha   90.00
_cell.angle_beta   90.00
_cell.angle_gamma   90.00
#
_symmetry.space_group_name_H-M   'P 1'
#
loop_
_entity.id
_entity.type
_entity.pdbx_description
1 polymer ?
#
loop_
_entity_poly.entity_id
_entity_poly.type
_entity_poly.pdbx_seq_one_letter_code
_entity_poly.pdbx_strand_id
1 'polypeptide(L)'
;MSIDGIIDHAHSNSNPEHFEKKQNLTQVSGLYLFAFFCYNTKLMFAAPLHYYSYLDSQIITLSIGYFFYDGIDLVLNDKLSISTGVLLFHHVASIYVLSTAVLSKKFLLYAYWAMLMEVSSIFLHTRSILHISKLSTTSMIGFSKVISYLNLFSFIIFRGFVQFFLFGWAWVNYDHIHFVYKCIAFGGGFCFAVINISLLLRILHSDGFLLSSVVSQDRLDALLEDNEYSNSSESVAKSEKKELLDV
;
A
#
# COMPACT_ATOMS: atom_id res chain seq x y z
N MET A 1 -4.03 -19.89 -11.01
CA MET A 1 -2.57 -20.10 -11.12
C MET A 1 -1.97 -19.61 -9.82
N SER A 2 -1.54 -20.53 -8.94
CA SER A 2 -1.23 -20.22 -7.54
C SER A 2 -0.07 -19.23 -7.43
N ILE A 3 -0.17 -18.31 -6.49
CA ILE A 3 0.91 -17.37 -6.13
C ILE A 3 2.17 -18.15 -5.71
N ASP A 4 2.01 -19.37 -5.20
CA ASP A 4 3.10 -20.31 -4.88
C ASP A 4 4.00 -20.61 -6.10
N GLY A 5 3.43 -20.75 -7.30
CA GLY A 5 4.19 -21.09 -8.50
C GLY A 5 4.95 -19.92 -9.13
N ILE A 6 4.66 -18.68 -8.72
CA ILE A 6 5.40 -17.49 -9.16
C ILE A 6 6.54 -17.19 -8.17
N ILE A 7 6.33 -17.48 -6.88
CA ILE A 7 7.34 -17.33 -5.84
C ILE A 7 8.41 -18.43 -5.95
N ASP A 8 8.03 -19.70 -6.15
CA ASP A 8 9.00 -20.80 -6.30
C ASP A 8 9.93 -20.62 -7.50
N HIS A 9 9.44 -20.01 -8.59
CA HIS A 9 10.25 -19.80 -9.79
C HIS A 9 11.18 -18.57 -9.68
N ALA A 10 10.85 -17.59 -8.84
CA ALA A 10 11.74 -16.46 -8.51
C ALA A 10 12.81 -16.85 -7.48
N HIS A 11 12.51 -17.84 -6.62
CA HIS A 11 13.41 -18.32 -5.57
C HIS A 11 14.53 -19.26 -6.08
N SER A 12 14.37 -19.84 -7.28
CA SER A 12 15.32 -20.81 -7.83
C SER A 12 16.56 -20.18 -8.50
N ASN A 13 16.60 -18.87 -8.76
CA ASN A 13 17.64 -18.28 -9.62
C ASN A 13 18.34 -17.03 -9.04
N SER A 14 18.10 -16.69 -7.78
CA SER A 14 18.78 -15.56 -7.11
C SER A 14 19.57 -16.04 -5.89
N ASN A 15 20.84 -15.62 -5.83
CA ASN A 15 21.78 -15.97 -4.77
C ASN A 15 21.26 -15.42 -3.42
N PRO A 16 21.02 -16.27 -2.39
CA PRO A 16 20.36 -15.88 -1.14
C PRO A 16 21.06 -14.72 -0.40
N GLU A 17 22.38 -14.58 -0.52
CA GLU A 17 23.12 -13.46 0.09
C GLU A 17 22.77 -12.09 -0.50
N HIS A 18 22.36 -12.05 -1.77
CA HIS A 18 22.02 -10.80 -2.45
C HIS A 18 20.66 -10.27 -2.00
N PHE A 19 19.69 -11.17 -1.79
CA PHE A 19 18.35 -10.84 -1.32
C PHE A 19 18.39 -10.28 0.12
N GLU A 20 19.17 -10.93 1.00
CA GLU A 20 19.32 -10.49 2.39
C GLU A 20 19.98 -9.10 2.49
N LYS A 21 21.02 -8.83 1.68
CA LYS A 21 21.64 -7.50 1.60
C LYS A 21 20.68 -6.42 1.09
N LYS A 22 19.85 -6.74 0.08
CA LYS A 22 18.87 -5.79 -0.49
C LYS A 22 17.85 -5.37 0.58
N GLN A 23 17.33 -6.33 1.34
CA GLN A 23 16.35 -6.10 2.40
C GLN A 23 16.92 -5.28 3.57
N ASN A 24 18.16 -5.57 3.99
CA ASN A 24 18.81 -4.87 5.10
C ASN A 24 19.04 -3.38 4.80
N LEU A 25 19.33 -3.02 3.54
CA LEU A 25 19.58 -1.63 3.15
C LEU A 25 18.30 -0.77 3.22
N THR A 26 17.18 -1.31 2.74
CA THR A 26 15.88 -0.60 2.74
C THR A 26 15.40 -0.39 4.17
N GLN A 27 15.59 -1.38 5.05
CA GLN A 27 15.23 -1.29 6.46
C GLN A 27 16.09 -0.25 7.22
N VAL A 28 17.39 -0.22 6.97
CA VAL A 28 18.30 0.74 7.62
C VAL A 28 17.99 2.17 7.18
N SER A 29 17.76 2.40 5.88
CA SER A 29 17.42 3.74 5.37
C SER A 29 16.07 4.24 5.91
N GLY A 30 15.05 3.37 5.98
CA GLY A 30 13.74 3.70 6.54
C GLY A 30 13.75 3.96 8.05
N LEU A 31 14.50 3.16 8.81
CA LEU A 31 14.64 3.35 10.26
C LEU A 31 15.38 4.65 10.59
N TYR A 32 16.42 4.99 9.82
CA TYR A 32 17.13 6.25 9.96
C TYR A 32 16.22 7.46 9.64
N LEU A 33 15.45 7.39 8.56
CA LEU A 33 14.44 8.39 8.21
C LEU A 33 13.43 8.60 9.33
N PHE A 34 12.94 7.51 9.93
CA PHE A 34 12.00 7.57 11.04
C PHE A 34 12.62 8.16 12.31
N ALA A 35 13.85 7.75 12.66
CA ALA A 35 14.58 8.31 13.79
C ALA A 35 14.86 9.81 13.60
N PHE A 36 15.24 10.22 12.38
CA PHE A 36 15.45 11.61 12.02
C PHE A 36 14.16 12.44 12.12
N PHE A 37 13.03 11.89 11.68
CA PHE A 37 11.71 12.52 11.81
C PHE A 37 11.33 12.75 13.29
N CYS A 38 11.54 11.74 14.14
CA CYS A 38 11.28 11.83 15.57
C CYS A 38 12.21 12.81 16.28
N TYR A 39 13.47 12.94 15.83
CA TYR A 39 14.43 13.88 16.42
C TYR A 39 14.27 15.32 15.94
N ASN A 40 13.91 15.52 14.66
CA ASN A 40 13.88 16.82 14.00
C ASN A 40 12.47 17.31 13.63
N THR A 41 11.46 16.90 14.41
CA THR A 41 10.05 17.24 14.15
C THR A 41 9.85 18.75 14.03
N LYS A 42 10.48 19.56 14.88
CA LYS A 42 10.39 21.03 14.79
C LYS A 42 10.93 21.59 13.47
N LEU A 43 11.99 21.01 12.91
CA LEU A 43 12.60 21.46 11.66
C LEU A 43 11.77 21.01 10.44
N MET A 44 11.22 19.78 10.48
CA MET A 44 10.37 19.22 9.42
C MET A 44 9.06 19.97 9.22
N PHE A 45 8.50 20.52 10.29
CA PHE A 45 7.28 21.32 10.23
C PHE A 45 7.52 22.84 10.07
N ALA A 46 8.66 23.39 10.53
CA ALA A 46 8.87 24.84 10.56
C ALA A 46 9.56 25.44 9.32
N ALA A 47 10.41 24.70 8.59
CA ALA A 47 11.16 25.27 7.44
C ALA A 47 11.37 24.30 6.26
N PRO A 48 10.30 23.79 5.63
CA PRO A 48 10.39 22.84 4.51
C PRO A 48 11.08 23.35 3.23
N LEU A 49 11.29 24.66 3.06
CA LEU A 49 11.75 25.26 1.80
C LEU A 49 13.25 25.53 1.71
N HIS A 50 13.94 25.71 2.85
CA HIS A 50 15.30 26.31 2.88
C HIS A 50 16.34 25.46 3.63
N TYR A 51 16.02 24.22 3.97
CA TYR A 51 16.97 23.30 4.59
C TYR A 51 17.62 22.40 3.53
N TYR A 52 18.92 22.56 3.32
CA TYR A 52 19.74 21.69 2.48
C TYR A 52 20.99 21.28 3.24
N SER A 53 21.14 19.98 3.47
CA SER A 53 22.31 19.38 4.10
C SER A 53 22.84 18.29 3.16
N TYR A 54 24.17 18.23 3.01
CA TYR A 54 24.80 17.31 2.06
C TYR A 54 24.53 15.85 2.44
N LEU A 55 24.63 15.53 3.73
CA LEU A 55 24.35 14.18 4.25
C LEU A 55 22.90 13.75 4.01
N ASP A 56 21.96 14.68 4.18
CA ASP A 56 20.53 14.41 4.00
C ASP A 56 20.17 14.22 2.51
N SER A 57 20.83 14.95 1.62
CA SER A 57 20.69 14.76 0.18
C SER A 57 21.25 13.42 -0.32
N GLN A 58 22.25 12.86 0.35
CA GLN A 58 22.80 11.54 0.01
C GLN A 58 21.81 10.42 0.27
N ILE A 59 20.99 10.52 1.33
CA ILE A 59 19.97 9.52 1.65
C ILE A 59 18.93 9.46 0.54
N ILE A 60 18.42 10.61 0.11
CA ILE A 60 17.46 10.68 -1.02
C ILE A 60 18.10 10.17 -2.31
N THR A 61 19.36 10.53 -2.58
CA THR A 61 20.08 10.06 -3.77
C THR A 61 20.28 8.54 -3.76
N LEU A 62 20.58 7.97 -2.60
CA LEU A 62 20.70 6.52 -2.42
C LEU A 62 19.34 5.84 -2.63
N SER A 63 18.25 6.41 -2.10
CA SER A 63 16.89 5.91 -2.32
C SER A 63 16.46 5.96 -3.79
N ILE A 64 16.86 6.99 -4.55
CA ILE A 64 16.62 7.04 -6.00
C ILE A 64 17.33 5.86 -6.69
N GLY A 65 18.58 5.59 -6.34
CA GLY A 65 19.34 4.45 -6.87
C GLY A 65 18.69 3.11 -6.54
N TYR A 66 18.18 2.97 -5.31
CA TYR A 66 17.44 1.78 -4.89
C TYR A 66 16.16 1.59 -5.71
N PHE A 67 15.33 2.63 -5.88
CA PHE A 67 14.11 2.53 -6.68
C PHE A 67 14.37 2.19 -8.15
N PHE A 68 15.47 2.70 -8.70
CA PHE A 68 15.88 2.36 -10.05
C PHE A 68 16.24 0.88 -10.17
N TYR A 69 17.04 0.36 -9.23
CA TYR A 69 17.40 -1.04 -9.18
C TYR A 69 16.18 -1.95 -8.95
N ASP A 70 15.29 -1.57 -8.05
CA ASP A 70 14.05 -2.31 -7.75
C ASP A 70 13.08 -2.33 -8.93
N GLY A 71 12.97 -1.23 -9.68
CA GLY A 71 12.21 -1.18 -10.91
C GLY A 71 12.77 -2.10 -12.00
N ILE A 72 14.09 -2.20 -12.14
CA ILE A 72 14.73 -3.13 -13.08
C ILE A 72 14.48 -4.57 -12.67
N ASP A 73 14.65 -4.89 -11.39
CA ASP A 73 14.40 -6.20 -10.82
C ASP A 73 12.94 -6.65 -11.08
N LEU A 74 11.98 -5.74 -10.88
CA LEU A 74 10.57 -5.96 -11.14
C LEU A 74 10.27 -6.24 -12.63
N VAL A 75 10.95 -5.56 -13.55
CA VAL A 75 10.77 -5.77 -15.00
C VAL A 75 11.37 -7.09 -15.47
N LEU A 76 12.51 -7.50 -14.91
CA LEU A 76 13.25 -8.69 -15.35
C LEU A 76 12.72 -9.98 -14.73
N ASN A 77 12.29 -9.93 -13.47
CA ASN A 77 12.01 -11.14 -12.68
C ASN A 77 10.52 -11.39 -12.44
N ASP A 78 9.65 -10.38 -12.57
CA ASP A 78 8.23 -10.52 -12.26
C ASP A 78 7.36 -10.68 -13.52
N LYS A 79 6.23 -11.39 -13.41
CA LYS A 79 5.31 -11.54 -14.55
C LYS A 79 4.61 -10.20 -14.82
N LEU A 80 4.53 -9.79 -16.09
CA LEU A 80 3.81 -8.60 -16.55
C LEU A 80 2.29 -8.71 -16.26
N SER A 81 1.93 -8.48 -15.00
CA SER A 81 0.57 -8.37 -14.51
C SER A 81 0.19 -6.90 -14.37
N ILE A 82 -1.12 -6.61 -14.34
CA ILE A 82 -1.63 -5.25 -14.09
C ILE A 82 -1.08 -4.70 -12.76
N SER A 83 -0.92 -5.57 -11.75
CA SER A 83 -0.36 -5.21 -10.44
C SER A 83 1.09 -4.74 -10.55
N THR A 84 1.90 -5.50 -11.28
CA THR A 84 3.32 -5.23 -11.52
C THR A 84 3.48 -3.94 -12.34
N GLY A 85 2.60 -3.70 -13.32
CA GLY A 85 2.60 -2.46 -14.10
C GLY A 85 2.29 -1.21 -13.27
N VAL A 86 1.32 -1.28 -12.35
CA VAL A 86 1.01 -0.16 -11.42
C VAL A 86 2.17 0.12 -10.48
N LEU A 87 2.82 -0.92 -9.96
CA LEU A 87 4.00 -0.78 -9.10
C LEU A 87 5.18 -0.20 -9.88
N LEU A 88 5.43 -0.66 -11.11
CA LEU A 88 6.49 -0.11 -11.96
C LEU A 88 6.27 1.37 -12.25
N PHE A 89 5.03 1.76 -12.57
CA PHE A 89 4.67 3.17 -12.76
C PHE A 89 4.94 4.01 -11.52
N HIS A 90 4.64 3.48 -10.32
CA HIS A 90 5.01 4.11 -9.04
C HIS A 90 6.53 4.33 -8.94
N HIS A 91 7.36 3.33 -9.22
CA HIS A 91 8.83 3.48 -9.13
C HIS A 91 9.35 4.54 -10.11
N VAL A 92 8.88 4.53 -11.35
CA VAL A 92 9.27 5.53 -12.36
C VAL A 92 8.85 6.94 -11.94
N ALA A 93 7.61 7.10 -11.46
CA ALA A 93 7.12 8.39 -10.96
C ALA A 93 7.90 8.86 -9.72
N SER A 94 8.23 7.96 -8.80
CA SER A 94 8.99 8.25 -7.58
C SER A 94 10.42 8.71 -7.91
N ILE A 95 11.09 8.03 -8.83
CA ILE A 95 12.43 8.43 -9.31
C ILE A 95 12.38 9.83 -9.91
N TYR A 96 11.37 10.11 -10.73
CA TYR A 96 11.20 11.42 -11.35
C TYR A 96 11.00 12.52 -10.29
N VAL A 97 10.04 12.36 -9.38
CA VAL A 97 9.75 13.37 -8.35
C VAL A 97 10.94 13.59 -7.42
N LEU A 98 11.60 12.52 -6.96
CA LEU A 98 12.75 12.65 -6.07
C LEU A 98 13.96 13.28 -6.78
N SER A 99 14.19 12.93 -8.05
CA SER A 99 15.26 13.52 -8.86
C SER A 99 15.03 15.02 -9.06
N THR A 100 13.79 15.46 -9.33
CA THR A 100 13.47 16.90 -9.42
C THR A 100 13.70 17.63 -8.10
N ALA A 101 13.43 17.01 -6.95
CA ALA A 101 13.66 17.59 -5.65
C ALA A 101 15.15 17.77 -5.32
N VAL A 102 15.99 16.78 -5.65
CA VAL A 102 17.45 16.84 -5.45
C VAL A 102 18.09 17.86 -6.37
N LEU A 103 17.74 17.85 -7.67
CA LEU A 103 18.29 18.79 -8.66
C LEU A 103 17.95 20.25 -8.33
N SER A 104 16.75 20.49 -7.77
CA SER A 104 16.28 21.84 -7.43
C SER A 104 16.89 22.39 -6.14
N LYS A 105 17.52 21.55 -5.30
CA LYS A 105 18.12 21.89 -3.98
C LYS A 105 17.22 22.65 -2.99
N LYS A 106 15.92 22.74 -3.25
CA LYS A 106 14.94 23.54 -2.48
C LYS A 106 13.79 22.73 -1.89
N PHE A 107 13.60 21.49 -2.32
CA PHE A 107 12.47 20.64 -1.92
C PHE A 107 12.92 19.38 -1.16
N LEU A 108 14.04 19.47 -0.46
CA LEU A 108 14.64 18.32 0.22
C LEU A 108 13.68 17.75 1.28
N LEU A 109 13.07 18.62 2.09
CA LEU A 109 12.13 18.19 3.13
C LEU A 109 10.84 17.60 2.56
N TYR A 110 10.36 18.12 1.42
CA TYR A 110 9.23 17.54 0.69
C TYR A 110 9.54 16.12 0.20
N ALA A 111 10.76 15.91 -0.32
CA ALA A 111 11.24 14.58 -0.70
C ALA A 111 11.39 13.64 0.51
N TYR A 112 11.81 14.14 1.67
CA TYR A 112 11.85 13.35 2.92
C TYR A 112 10.46 12.85 3.34
N TRP A 113 9.45 13.73 3.30
CA TRP A 113 8.07 13.35 3.56
C TRP A 113 7.56 12.33 2.54
N ALA A 114 7.86 12.52 1.25
CA ALA A 114 7.51 11.54 0.22
C ALA A 114 8.18 10.17 0.45
N MET A 115 9.45 10.16 0.85
CA MET A 115 10.20 8.95 1.21
C MET A 115 9.65 8.27 2.47
N LEU A 116 9.06 9.02 3.41
CA LEU A 116 8.45 8.46 4.63
C LEU A 116 7.27 7.54 4.30
N MET A 117 6.57 7.79 3.20
CA MET A 117 5.50 6.91 2.70
C MET A 117 6.05 5.53 2.29
N GLU A 118 7.32 5.45 1.87
CA GLU A 118 7.97 4.19 1.53
C GLU A 118 8.33 3.37 2.76
N VAL A 119 8.55 3.99 3.92
CA VAL A 119 8.82 3.25 5.18
C VAL A 119 7.62 2.36 5.56
N SER A 120 6.41 2.74 5.17
CA SER A 120 5.21 1.92 5.37
C SER A 120 5.24 0.58 4.61
N SER A 121 5.95 0.49 3.47
CA SER A 121 6.05 -0.76 2.70
C SER A 121 6.96 -1.78 3.40
N ILE A 122 7.88 -1.34 4.27
CA ILE A 122 8.71 -2.23 5.11
C ILE A 122 7.82 -3.06 6.04
N PHE A 123 6.76 -2.49 6.61
CA PHE A 123 5.81 -3.23 7.45
C PHE A 123 5.04 -4.29 6.64
N LEU A 124 4.70 -3.98 5.39
CA LEU A 124 4.09 -4.90 4.43
C LEU A 124 5.00 -6.07 4.06
N HIS A 125 6.27 -5.79 3.79
CA HIS A 125 7.27 -6.81 3.50
C HIS A 125 7.54 -7.67 4.74
N THR A 126 7.67 -7.06 5.92
CA THR A 126 7.85 -7.79 7.19
C THR A 126 6.68 -8.72 7.46
N ARG A 127 5.45 -8.30 7.19
CA ARG A 127 4.27 -9.16 7.28
C ARG A 127 4.31 -10.30 6.26
N SER A 128 4.64 -10.02 5.01
CA SER A 128 4.71 -11.04 3.96
C SER A 128 5.74 -12.13 4.30
N ILE A 129 6.91 -11.71 4.81
CA ILE A 129 7.94 -12.60 5.33
C ILE A 129 7.39 -13.41 6.50
N LEU A 130 6.75 -12.76 7.47
CA LEU A 130 6.19 -13.46 8.64
C LEU A 130 5.08 -14.46 8.25
N HIS A 131 4.28 -14.15 7.25
CA HIS A 131 3.25 -15.05 6.72
C HIS A 131 3.89 -16.30 6.09
N ILE A 132 4.94 -16.12 5.29
CA ILE A 132 5.71 -17.21 4.69
C ILE A 132 6.41 -18.04 5.79
N SER A 133 7.01 -17.39 6.79
CA SER A 133 7.67 -18.06 7.92
C SER A 133 6.69 -18.81 8.84
N LYS A 134 5.39 -18.46 8.84
CA LYS A 134 4.37 -19.04 9.72
C LYS A 134 3.53 -20.16 9.10
N LEU A 135 3.79 -20.57 7.87
CA LEU A 135 3.13 -21.72 7.26
C LEU A 135 3.45 -23.07 7.97
N SER A 136 4.25 -23.07 9.04
CA SER A 136 4.69 -24.26 9.80
C SER A 136 3.88 -24.55 11.09
N THR A 137 2.97 -23.68 11.57
CA THR A 137 2.29 -23.96 12.86
C THR A 137 0.85 -23.42 12.96
N THR A 138 -0.12 -24.35 12.97
CA THR A 138 -1.58 -24.19 13.15
C THR A 138 -2.04 -23.33 14.34
N SER A 139 -1.17 -22.96 15.28
CA SER A 139 -1.53 -22.28 16.53
C SER A 139 -1.64 -20.74 16.44
N MET A 140 -1.28 -20.09 15.31
CA MET A 140 -1.05 -18.63 15.27
C MET A 140 -2.06 -17.77 14.48
N ILE A 141 -3.28 -18.25 14.22
CA ILE A 141 -4.33 -17.47 13.53
C ILE A 141 -4.59 -16.10 14.21
N GLY A 142 -4.61 -16.05 15.54
CA GLY A 142 -4.86 -14.82 16.30
C GLY A 142 -3.74 -13.79 16.17
N PHE A 143 -2.49 -14.23 16.22
CA PHE A 143 -1.32 -13.36 16.10
C PHE A 143 -1.17 -12.79 14.68
N SER A 144 -1.54 -13.56 13.66
CA SER A 144 -1.58 -13.08 12.27
C SER A 144 -2.55 -11.92 12.10
N LYS A 145 -3.75 -11.99 12.71
CA LYS A 145 -4.73 -10.90 12.70
C LYS A 145 -4.21 -9.63 13.37
N VAL A 146 -3.55 -9.74 14.52
CA VAL A 146 -2.98 -8.56 15.23
C VAL A 146 -1.95 -7.85 14.34
N ILE A 147 -1.10 -8.61 13.64
CA ILE A 147 -0.10 -8.03 12.73
C ILE A 147 -0.74 -7.43 11.48
N SER A 148 -1.82 -8.03 11.00
CA SER A 148 -2.70 -7.45 9.97
C SER A 148 -3.15 -6.03 10.33
N TYR A 149 -3.71 -5.87 11.54
CA TYR A 149 -4.18 -4.58 12.03
C TYR A 149 -3.06 -3.57 12.24
N LEU A 150 -1.93 -3.99 12.79
CA LEU A 150 -0.76 -3.12 12.95
C LEU A 150 -0.22 -2.64 11.60
N ASN A 151 -0.20 -3.50 10.59
CA ASN A 151 0.19 -3.13 9.24
C ASN A 151 -0.80 -2.15 8.60
N LEU A 152 -2.10 -2.38 8.74
CA LEU A 152 -3.14 -1.46 8.27
C LEU A 152 -3.05 -0.09 8.95
N PHE A 153 -2.85 -0.08 10.26
CA PHE A 153 -2.69 1.14 11.04
C PHE A 153 -1.44 1.92 10.61
N SER A 154 -0.31 1.23 10.47
CA SER A 154 0.94 1.81 9.96
C SER A 154 0.75 2.39 8.55
N PHE A 155 0.02 1.68 7.68
CA PHE A 155 -0.29 2.15 6.33
C PHE A 155 -1.09 3.47 6.34
N ILE A 156 -2.14 3.57 7.17
CA ILE A 156 -2.98 4.77 7.27
C ILE A 156 -2.17 5.98 7.77
N ILE A 157 -1.30 5.78 8.76
CA ILE A 157 -0.47 6.86 9.31
C ILE A 157 0.61 7.27 8.31
N PHE A 158 1.44 6.34 7.85
CA PHE A 158 2.61 6.71 7.07
C PHE A 158 2.29 7.04 5.61
N ARG A 159 1.22 6.50 5.01
CA ARG A 159 0.78 6.89 3.66
C ARG A 159 -0.37 7.88 3.70
N GLY A 160 -1.45 7.57 4.40
CA GLY A 160 -2.66 8.41 4.41
C GLY A 160 -2.39 9.80 4.97
N PHE A 161 -1.89 9.88 6.21
CA PHE A 161 -1.64 11.18 6.85
C PHE A 161 -0.51 11.95 6.17
N VAL A 162 0.58 11.30 5.77
CA VAL A 162 1.69 11.98 5.08
C VAL A 162 1.25 12.53 3.72
N GLN A 163 0.47 11.75 2.94
CA GLN A 163 -0.08 12.22 1.67
C GLN A 163 -1.01 13.42 1.87
N PHE A 164 -1.88 13.38 2.87
CA PHE A 164 -2.76 14.50 3.21
C PHE A 164 -1.96 15.74 3.62
N PHE A 165 -0.91 15.57 4.43
CA PHE A 165 -0.03 16.64 4.85
C PHE A 165 0.70 17.28 3.65
N LEU A 166 1.23 16.48 2.73
CA LEU A 166 1.90 16.97 1.51
C LEU A 166 0.95 17.79 0.62
N PHE A 167 -0.31 17.36 0.48
CA PHE A 167 -1.34 18.14 -0.21
C PHE A 167 -1.68 19.44 0.49
N GLY A 168 -1.89 19.41 1.82
CA GLY A 168 -2.17 20.60 2.61
C GLY A 168 -1.03 21.62 2.54
N TRP A 169 0.22 21.13 2.60
CA TRP A 169 1.39 21.99 2.46
C TRP A 169 1.50 22.60 1.05
N ALA A 170 1.25 21.82 0.00
CA ALA A 170 1.24 22.31 -1.38
C ALA A 170 0.13 23.35 -1.62
N TRP A 171 -1.01 23.21 -0.93
CA TRP A 171 -2.11 24.17 -0.96
C TRP A 171 -1.74 25.50 -0.28
N VAL A 172 -1.17 25.45 0.92
CA VAL A 172 -0.76 26.67 1.66
C VAL A 172 0.34 27.43 0.93
N ASN A 173 1.25 26.73 0.26
CA ASN A 173 2.36 27.34 -0.48
C ASN A 173 2.05 27.56 -1.96
N TYR A 174 0.77 27.47 -2.35
CA TYR A 174 0.35 27.53 -3.75
C TYR A 174 0.86 28.79 -4.45
N ASP A 175 0.74 29.97 -3.85
CA ASP A 175 1.08 31.24 -4.51
C ASP A 175 2.59 31.50 -4.64
N HIS A 176 3.42 30.82 -3.85
CA HIS A 176 4.86 31.08 -3.75
C HIS A 176 5.73 30.15 -4.61
N ILE A 177 5.13 29.20 -5.33
CA ILE A 177 5.82 28.14 -6.07
C ILE A 177 5.62 28.30 -7.59
N HIS A 178 6.64 28.03 -8.41
CA HIS A 178 6.51 28.05 -9.87
C HIS A 178 5.54 26.98 -10.38
N PHE A 179 4.83 27.28 -11.47
CA PHE A 179 3.81 26.42 -12.08
C PHE A 179 4.26 24.96 -12.28
N VAL A 180 5.50 24.72 -12.72
CA VAL A 180 6.07 23.38 -12.93
C VAL A 180 6.01 22.53 -11.65
N TYR A 181 6.44 23.08 -10.51
CA TYR A 181 6.42 22.35 -9.25
C TYR A 181 5.01 22.18 -8.70
N LYS A 182 4.08 23.08 -9.02
CA LYS A 182 2.65 22.90 -8.71
C LYS A 182 2.09 21.68 -9.45
N CYS A 183 2.36 21.57 -10.75
CA CYS A 183 1.92 20.42 -11.56
C CYS A 183 2.48 19.10 -11.01
N ILE A 184 3.75 19.10 -10.59
CA ILE A 184 4.38 17.91 -10.00
C ILE A 184 3.75 17.58 -8.64
N ALA A 185 3.57 18.57 -7.76
CA ALA A 185 3.03 18.34 -6.41
C ALA A 185 1.56 17.86 -6.44
N PHE A 186 0.70 18.53 -7.21
CA PHE A 186 -0.72 18.15 -7.29
C PHE A 186 -0.96 16.96 -8.22
N GLY A 187 -0.38 16.98 -9.42
CA GLY A 187 -0.56 15.91 -10.41
C GLY A 187 0.13 14.62 -9.96
N GLY A 188 1.41 14.70 -9.58
CA GLY A 188 2.13 13.57 -9.00
C GLY A 188 1.48 13.09 -7.72
N GLY A 189 1.16 14.00 -6.79
CA GLY A 189 0.45 13.67 -5.56
C GLY A 189 -0.87 12.94 -5.79
N PHE A 190 -1.65 13.33 -6.80
CA PHE A 190 -2.91 12.66 -7.15
C PHE A 190 -2.68 11.25 -7.69
N CYS A 191 -1.70 11.06 -8.58
CA CYS A 191 -1.30 9.74 -9.04
C CYS A 191 -0.87 8.83 -7.87
N PHE A 192 -0.05 9.36 -6.95
CA PHE A 192 0.37 8.62 -5.75
C PHE A 192 -0.81 8.30 -4.83
N ALA A 193 -1.79 9.20 -4.69
CA ALA A 193 -3.00 8.93 -3.92
C ALA A 193 -3.81 7.77 -4.51
N VAL A 194 -3.99 7.72 -5.83
CA VAL A 194 -4.70 6.61 -6.51
C VAL A 194 -3.96 5.29 -6.28
N ILE A 195 -2.63 5.28 -6.42
CA ILE A 195 -1.82 4.08 -6.19
C ILE A 195 -1.91 3.64 -4.72
N ASN A 196 -1.81 4.58 -3.78
CA ASN A 196 -1.95 4.33 -2.34
C ASN A 196 -3.33 3.73 -1.99
N ILE A 197 -4.41 4.24 -2.59
CA ILE A 197 -5.75 3.69 -2.40
C ILE A 197 -5.84 2.27 -2.99
N SER A 198 -5.29 2.03 -4.19
CA SER A 198 -5.30 0.70 -4.80
C SER A 198 -4.55 -0.35 -3.96
N LEU A 199 -3.44 0.05 -3.32
CA LEU A 199 -2.67 -0.78 -2.41
C LEU A 199 -3.43 -1.04 -1.10
N LEU A 200 -4.12 -0.03 -0.56
CA LEU A 200 -4.96 -0.18 0.62
C LEU A 200 -6.09 -1.19 0.37
N LEU A 201 -6.79 -1.07 -0.76
CA LEU A 201 -7.86 -1.99 -1.15
C LEU A 201 -7.34 -3.41 -1.31
N ARG A 202 -6.14 -3.58 -1.88
CA ARG A 202 -5.49 -4.89 -2.01
C ARG A 202 -5.22 -5.52 -0.65
N ILE A 203 -4.71 -4.75 0.32
CA ILE A 203 -4.45 -5.22 1.68
C ILE A 203 -5.77 -5.59 2.36
N LEU A 204 -6.79 -4.74 2.23
CA LEU A 204 -8.10 -4.97 2.82
C LEU A 204 -8.80 -6.22 2.24
N HIS A 205 -8.62 -6.47 0.94
CA HIS A 205 -9.07 -7.67 0.27
C HIS A 205 -8.29 -8.91 0.75
N SER A 206 -6.96 -8.82 0.81
CA SER A 206 -6.09 -9.91 1.30
C SER A 206 -6.35 -10.28 2.76
N ASP A 207 -6.83 -9.33 3.57
CA ASP A 207 -7.12 -9.53 5.00
C ASP A 207 -8.51 -10.14 5.24
N GLY A 208 -9.26 -10.41 4.17
CA GLY A 208 -10.59 -11.01 4.24
C GLY A 208 -11.69 -10.08 4.77
N PHE A 209 -11.37 -8.80 4.99
CA PHE A 209 -12.32 -7.80 5.50
C PHE A 209 -13.43 -7.49 4.48
N LEU A 210 -13.11 -7.54 3.18
CA LEU A 210 -14.07 -7.32 2.10
C LEU A 210 -14.75 -8.60 1.60
N LEU A 211 -14.07 -9.75 1.69
CA LEU A 211 -14.67 -11.02 1.29
C LEU A 211 -15.78 -11.43 2.25
N SER A 212 -15.67 -11.13 3.55
CA SER A 212 -16.77 -11.39 4.49
C SER A 212 -17.99 -10.51 4.20
N SER A 213 -17.83 -9.27 3.75
CA SER A 213 -18.97 -8.39 3.46
C SER A 213 -19.67 -8.76 2.17
N VAL A 214 -18.93 -9.11 1.11
CA VAL A 214 -19.53 -9.55 -0.17
C VAL A 214 -20.14 -10.95 -0.01
N VAL A 215 -19.43 -11.89 0.60
CA VAL A 215 -19.99 -13.23 0.88
C VAL A 215 -21.16 -13.17 1.86
N SER A 216 -21.14 -12.25 2.85
CA SER A 216 -22.29 -12.07 3.74
C SER A 216 -23.49 -11.46 3.02
N GLN A 217 -23.27 -10.61 2.02
CA GLN A 217 -24.34 -10.02 1.21
C GLN A 217 -24.96 -11.09 0.29
N ASP A 218 -24.13 -11.84 -0.45
CA ASP A 218 -24.59 -12.94 -1.32
C ASP A 218 -25.32 -14.03 -0.52
N ARG A 219 -24.86 -14.31 0.72
CA ARG A 219 -25.51 -15.27 1.62
C ARG A 219 -26.81 -14.73 2.23
N LEU A 220 -26.94 -13.42 2.41
CA LEU A 220 -28.18 -12.78 2.84
C LEU A 220 -29.21 -12.80 1.71
N ASP A 221 -28.79 -12.46 0.50
CA ASP A 221 -29.65 -12.45 -0.69
C ASP A 221 -30.18 -13.86 -0.98
N ALA A 222 -29.33 -14.90 -0.89
CA ALA A 222 -29.77 -16.30 -1.04
C ALA A 222 -30.76 -16.74 0.05
N LEU A 223 -30.60 -16.27 1.30
CA LEU A 223 -31.53 -16.60 2.39
C LEU A 223 -32.87 -15.86 2.28
N LEU A 224 -32.89 -14.66 1.69
CA LEU A 224 -34.13 -13.93 1.41
C LEU A 224 -34.91 -14.60 0.28
N GLU A 225 -34.21 -15.06 -0.75
CA GLU A 225 -34.80 -15.79 -1.89
C GLU A 225 -35.42 -17.13 -1.46
N ASP A 226 -34.73 -17.90 -0.60
CA ASP A 226 -35.26 -19.15 -0.02
C ASP A 226 -36.50 -18.91 0.85
N ASN A 227 -36.54 -17.81 1.62
CA ASN A 227 -37.64 -17.50 2.52
C ASN A 227 -38.89 -17.00 1.76
N GLU A 228 -38.70 -16.28 0.66
CA GLU A 228 -39.79 -15.87 -0.24
C GLU A 228 -40.40 -17.09 -0.96
N TYR A 229 -39.55 -18.03 -1.42
CA TYR A 229 -40.02 -19.28 -2.01
C TYR A 229 -40.79 -20.16 -1.02
N SER A 230 -40.31 -20.31 0.21
CA SER A 230 -40.99 -21.09 1.26
C SER A 230 -42.36 -20.50 1.63
N ASN A 231 -42.48 -19.17 1.73
CA ASN A 231 -43.77 -18.52 2.02
C ASN A 231 -44.76 -18.65 0.86
N SER A 232 -44.29 -18.53 -0.38
CA SER A 232 -45.14 -18.69 -1.57
C SER A 232 -45.71 -20.12 -1.65
N SER A 233 -44.89 -21.13 -1.42
CA SER A 233 -45.28 -22.55 -1.47
C SER A 233 -46.25 -22.94 -0.34
N GLU A 234 -46.07 -22.43 0.88
CA GLU A 234 -47.04 -22.63 1.97
C GLU A 234 -48.39 -21.96 1.68
N SER A 235 -48.40 -20.77 1.06
CA SER A 235 -49.63 -20.07 0.72
C SER A 235 -50.49 -20.82 -0.32
N VAL A 236 -49.84 -21.41 -1.32
CA VAL A 236 -50.49 -22.22 -2.37
C VAL A 236 -51.04 -23.52 -1.80
N ALA A 237 -50.28 -24.21 -0.95
CA ALA A 237 -50.76 -25.44 -0.31
C ALA A 237 -51.98 -25.18 0.59
N LYS A 238 -52.05 -23.99 1.21
CA LYS A 238 -53.18 -23.58 2.06
C LYS A 238 -54.41 -23.18 1.26
N SER A 239 -54.25 -22.57 0.08
CA SER A 239 -55.37 -22.29 -0.82
C SER A 239 -55.96 -23.57 -1.42
N GLU A 240 -55.11 -24.52 -1.82
CA GLU A 240 -55.55 -25.79 -2.42
C GLU A 240 -56.30 -26.66 -1.42
N LYS A 241 -55.83 -26.71 -0.15
CA LYS A 241 -56.58 -27.37 0.94
C LYS A 241 -57.92 -26.70 1.24
N LYS A 242 -58.05 -25.40 1.01
CA LYS A 242 -59.30 -24.67 1.27
C LYS A 242 -60.34 -24.96 0.19
N GLU A 243 -59.92 -25.01 -1.09
CA GLU A 243 -60.81 -25.42 -2.18
C GLU A 243 -61.28 -26.88 -2.05
N LEU A 244 -60.43 -27.78 -1.54
CA LEU A 244 -60.81 -29.19 -1.31
C LEU A 244 -61.78 -29.40 -0.14
N LEU A 245 -61.97 -28.41 0.74
CA LEU A 245 -62.91 -28.47 1.87
C LEU A 245 -64.25 -27.80 1.57
N ASP A 246 -64.34 -27.05 0.47
CA ASP A 246 -65.55 -26.35 0.01
C ASP A 246 -66.32 -27.13 -1.10
N VAL A 247 -65.94 -28.39 -1.37
CA VAL A 247 -66.63 -29.36 -2.28
C VAL A 247 -67.26 -30.49 -1.47
#